data_AF-C3Z644-F1
#
_entry.id   AF-C3Z644-F1
#
_cell.length_a   1.000
_cell.length_b   1.000
_cell.length_c   1.000
_cell.angle_alpha   90.00
_cell.angle_beta   90.00
_cell.angle_gamma   90.00
#
_symmetry.space_group_name_H-M   'P 1'
#
loop_
_entity.id
_entity.type
_entity.pdbx_description
1 polymer ?
#
loop_
_entity_poly.entity_id
_entity_poly.type
_entity_poly.pdbx_seq_one_letter_code
_entity_poly.pdbx_strand_id
1 'polypeptide(L)' 'CQEGNGASYQGTVAVTKTGRKCQHWSSQTPHQHIYTNLVHNYCRNPDGEYEVWCFTTDPGTIWEYCDVPTCGKATLT' A
#
# COMPACT_ATOMS: atom_id res chain seq x y z
N CYS A 1 -8.99 6.40 6.41
CA CYS A 1 -8.33 5.51 7.38
C CYS A 1 -8.58 4.06 6.96
N GLN A 2 -7.83 3.10 7.49
CA GLN A 2 -8.04 1.66 7.29
C GLN A 2 -8.74 1.06 8.52
N GLU A 3 -9.67 0.13 8.31
CA GLU A 3 -10.33 -0.64 9.36
C GLU A 3 -9.74 -2.06 9.40
N GLY A 4 -9.54 -2.62 10.61
CA GLY A 4 -8.91 -3.93 10.76
C GLY A 4 -7.54 -3.96 10.08
N ASN A 5 -7.34 -4.92 9.17
CA ASN A 5 -6.14 -5.04 8.34
C ASN A 5 -6.20 -4.25 7.02
N GLY A 6 -7.27 -3.51 6.78
CA GLY A 6 -7.44 -2.69 5.59
C GLY A 6 -7.79 -3.46 4.31
N ALA A 7 -8.24 -4.71 4.39
CA ALA A 7 -8.71 -5.46 3.21
C ALA A 7 -9.84 -4.74 2.44
N SER A 8 -10.69 -3.99 3.14
CA SER A 8 -11.78 -3.18 2.56
C SER A 8 -11.36 -1.75 2.20
N TYR A 9 -10.10 -1.38 2.37
CA TYR A 9 -9.63 -0.02 2.13
C TYR A 9 -9.69 0.34 0.65
N GLN A 10 -10.51 1.36 0.33
CA GLN A 10 -10.69 1.88 -1.03
C GLN A 10 -10.13 3.30 -1.22
N GLY A 11 -9.36 3.81 -0.24
CA GLY A 11 -8.77 5.13 -0.36
C GLY A 11 -7.65 5.21 -1.41
N THR A 12 -7.13 6.42 -1.60
CA THR A 12 -6.22 6.79 -2.69
C THR A 12 -4.79 7.06 -2.22
N VAL A 13 -4.45 6.72 -0.97
CA VAL A 13 -3.06 6.86 -0.47
C VAL A 13 -2.15 5.96 -1.32
N ALA A 14 -0.99 6.50 -1.69
CA ALA A 14 -0.01 5.86 -2.57
C ALA A 14 1.44 6.12 -2.11
N VAL A 15 1.62 6.21 -0.79
CA VAL A 15 2.91 6.46 -0.14
C VAL A 15 3.09 5.52 1.05
N THR A 16 4.31 5.02 1.22
CA THR A 16 4.69 4.12 2.32
C THR A 16 4.91 4.89 3.61
N LYS A 17 4.94 4.21 4.77
CA LYS A 17 5.25 4.83 6.08
C LYS A 17 6.61 5.53 6.11
N THR A 18 7.53 5.11 5.26
CA THR A 18 8.88 5.68 5.14
C THR A 18 8.97 6.73 4.02
N GLY A 19 7.85 7.08 3.38
CA GLY A 19 7.76 8.12 2.36
C GLY A 19 8.05 7.65 0.92
N ARG A 20 8.20 6.34 0.68
CA ARG A 20 8.41 5.84 -0.70
C ARG A 20 7.12 5.90 -1.50
N LYS A 21 7.26 6.22 -2.78
CA LYS A 21 6.14 6.19 -3.73
C LYS A 21 5.76 4.73 -4.05
N CYS A 22 4.46 4.45 -4.07
CA CYS A 22 3.96 3.15 -4.52
C CYS A 22 4.13 2.96 -6.02
N GLN A 23 4.58 1.77 -6.42
CA GLN A 23 4.55 1.26 -7.79
C GLN A 23 3.10 1.03 -8.22
N HIS A 24 2.81 1.33 -9.50
CA HIS A 24 1.51 1.04 -10.09
C HIS A 24 1.29 -0.47 -10.18
N TRP A 25 0.12 -0.96 -9.77
CA TRP A 25 -0.17 -2.39 -9.72
C TRP A 25 -0.08 -3.06 -11.10
N SER A 26 -0.46 -2.36 -12.17
CA SER A 26 -0.27 -2.89 -13.52
C SER A 26 1.19 -2.83 -14.03
N SER A 27 2.11 -2.19 -13.30
CA SER A 27 3.53 -2.13 -13.66
C SER A 27 4.23 -3.41 -13.24
N GLN A 28 5.25 -3.82 -14.00
CA GLN A 28 6.13 -4.94 -13.68
C GLN A 28 7.58 -4.47 -13.46
N THR A 29 7.75 -3.20 -13.13
CA THR A 29 9.04 -2.55 -12.86
C THR A 29 8.87 -1.47 -11.79
N PRO A 30 9.80 -1.36 -10.82
CA PRO A 30 11.00 -2.20 -10.61
C PRO A 30 10.70 -3.63 -10.11
N HIS A 31 9.51 -3.90 -9.60
CA HIS A 31 9.19 -5.20 -9.00
C HIS A 31 8.16 -5.95 -9.85
N GLN A 32 8.47 -7.19 -10.22
CA GLN A 32 7.52 -8.09 -10.86
C GLN A 32 6.62 -8.73 -9.82
N HIS A 33 5.33 -8.89 -10.13
CA HIS A 33 4.36 -9.47 -9.21
C HIS A 33 3.05 -9.88 -9.89
N ILE A 34 2.27 -10.70 -9.20
CA ILE A 34 0.99 -11.25 -9.71
C ILE A 34 -0.20 -10.27 -9.60
N TYR A 35 -0.13 -9.29 -8.70
CA TYR A 35 -1.23 -8.37 -8.38
C TYR A 35 -1.42 -7.24 -9.42
N THR A 36 -1.78 -7.59 -10.66
CA THR A 36 -1.82 -6.64 -11.79
C THR A 36 -3.15 -5.94 -12.03
N ASN A 37 -4.21 -6.41 -11.37
CA ASN A 37 -5.60 -5.99 -11.58
C ASN A 37 -6.12 -5.00 -10.51
N LEU A 38 -5.24 -4.46 -9.67
CA LEU A 38 -5.61 -3.48 -8.64
C LEU A 38 -5.53 -2.05 -9.18
N VAL A 39 -6.32 -1.17 -8.58
CA VAL A 39 -6.52 0.20 -9.08
C VAL A 39 -5.28 1.08 -8.81
N HIS A 40 -4.77 1.71 -9.86
CA HIS A 40 -3.67 2.66 -9.82
C HIS A 40 -2.42 2.13 -9.09
N ASN A 41 -1.86 2.91 -8.17
CA ASN A 41 -0.78 2.56 -7.27
C ASN A 41 -1.22 2.74 -5.81
N TYR A 42 -2.53 2.62 -5.56
CA TYR A 42 -3.08 2.86 -4.23
C TYR A 42 -2.81 1.70 -3.30
N CYS A 43 -2.58 1.98 -2.03
CA CYS A 43 -2.34 1.00 -1.00
C CYS A 43 -3.49 0.01 -0.88
N ARG A 44 -3.20 -1.29 -0.87
CA ARG A 44 -4.20 -2.37 -0.80
C ARG A 44 -3.68 -3.50 0.06
N ASN A 45 -4.56 -4.41 0.42
CA ASN A 45 -4.21 -5.63 1.13
C ASN A 45 -4.94 -6.82 0.48
N PRO A 46 -4.44 -7.32 -0.66
CA PRO A 46 -5.08 -8.41 -1.40
C PRO A 46 -4.83 -9.80 -0.80
N ASP A 47 -3.86 -9.93 0.11
CA ASP A 47 -3.31 -11.20 0.59
C ASP A 47 -3.45 -11.44 2.10
N GLY A 48 -4.10 -10.53 2.81
CA GLY A 48 -4.43 -10.70 4.22
C GLY A 48 -3.29 -10.32 5.18
N GLU A 49 -2.35 -9.50 4.72
CA GLU A 49 -1.27 -8.92 5.52
C GLU A 49 -1.84 -8.05 6.67
N TYR A 50 -0.99 -7.57 7.60
CA TYR A 50 -1.46 -6.84 8.78
C TYR A 50 -2.09 -5.47 8.50
N GLU A 51 -1.65 -4.77 7.45
CA GLU A 51 -2.13 -3.44 7.05
C GLU A 51 -2.09 -3.30 5.53
N VAL A 52 -2.70 -2.25 4.98
CA VAL A 52 -2.52 -1.93 3.56
C VAL A 52 -1.06 -1.62 3.22
N TRP A 53 -0.64 -2.15 2.08
CA TRP A 53 0.72 -2.07 1.59
C TRP A 53 0.75 -1.77 0.08
N CYS A 54 1.94 -1.53 -0.44
CA CYS A 54 2.18 -1.45 -1.87
C CYS A 54 3.61 -1.89 -2.22
N PHE A 55 3.84 -2.33 -3.46
CA PHE A 55 5.19 -2.36 -4.00
C PHE A 55 5.73 -0.94 -4.10
N THR A 56 7.03 -0.74 -3.91
CA THR A 56 7.61 0.61 -3.98
C THR A 56 8.22 0.87 -5.36
N THR A 57 8.50 2.14 -5.69
CA THR A 57 9.30 2.47 -6.89
C THR A 57 10.81 2.42 -6.64
N ASP A 58 11.26 2.10 -5.43
CA ASP A 58 12.67 1.96 -5.05
C ASP A 58 13.15 0.54 -5.34
N PRO A 59 14.11 0.33 -6.27
CA PRO A 59 14.61 -1.01 -6.59
C PRO A 59 15.17 -1.79 -5.39
N GLY A 60 15.62 -1.11 -4.34
CA GLY A 60 16.16 -1.74 -3.13
C GLY A 60 15.10 -2.16 -2.10
N THR A 61 13.85 -1.74 -2.26
CA THR A 61 12.76 -2.01 -1.30
C THR A 61 11.53 -2.52 -2.04
N ILE A 62 11.31 -3.84 -2.03
CA ILE A 62 10.26 -4.47 -2.85
C ILE A 62 8.86 -3.94 -2.50
N TRP A 63 8.51 -3.92 -1.22
CA TRP A 63 7.21 -3.47 -0.75
C TRP A 63 7.32 -2.93 0.69
N GLU A 64 6.37 -2.10 1.09
CA GLU A 64 6.23 -1.61 2.47
C GLU A 64 4.77 -1.34 2.83
N TYR A 65 4.50 -1.25 4.13
CA TYR A 65 3.24 -0.72 4.63
C TYR A 65 3.03 0.74 4.28
N CYS A 66 1.78 1.10 4.07
CA CYS A 66 1.39 2.44 3.70
C CYS A 66 1.13 3.35 4.90
N ASP A 67 1.29 4.66 4.65
CA ASP A 67 0.93 5.70 5.60
C ASP A 67 -0.59 5.95 5.60
N VAL A 68 -1.34 4.93 6.04
CA VAL A 68 -2.79 4.99 6.17
C VAL A 68 -3.16 4.86 7.65
N PRO A 69 -3.78 5.87 8.28
CA PRO A 69 -4.13 5.80 9.69
C PRO A 69 -5.20 4.73 9.93
N THR A 70 -5.15 4.04 11.07
CA THR A 70 -6.24 3.15 11.50
C THR A 70 -7.46 3.96 11.94
N CYS A 71 -8.65 3.57 11.52
CA CYS A 71 -9.88 4.27 11.91
C CYS A 71 -10.06 4.21 13.44
N GLY A 72 -10.51 5.31 14.03
CA GLY A 72 -10.71 5.44 15.48
C GLY A 72 -9.42 5.54 16.30
N LYS A 73 -8.23 5.42 15.69
CA LYS A 73 -6.96 5.80 16.33
C LYS A 73 -6.60 7.20 15.85
N ALA A 74 -6.64 8.18 16.76
CA ALA A 74 -6.08 9.50 16.49
C ALA A 74 -4.58 9.33 16.23
N THR A 75 -4.09 9.83 15.10
CA THR A 75 -2.66 9.93 14.83
C THR A 75 -2.07 10.86 15.89
N LEU A 76 -1.27 10.33 16.82
CA LEU A 76 -0.46 11.17 17.70
C LEU A 76 0.60 11.83 16.81
N THR A 77 0.37 13.10 16.48
CA THR A 77 1.37 14.00 15.87
C THR A 77 2.46 14.34 16.86
#